data_AF-I1YAQ4-F1
#
_entry.id   AF-I1YAQ4-F1
#
_cell.length_a   1.000
_cell.length_b   1.000
_cell.length_c   1.000
_cell.angle_alpha   90.00
_cell.angle_beta   90.00
_cell.angle_gamma   90.00
#
_symmetry.space_group_name_H-M   'P 1'
#
loop_
_entity.id
_entity.type
_entity.pdbx_description
1 polymer ?
#
loop_
_entity_poly.entity_id
_entity_poly.type
_entity_poly.pdbx_seq_one_letter_code
_entity_poly.pdbx_strand_id
1 'polypeptide(L)'
;THRETKKMFCEVDKSLLCLLCSSSQEHRYHRHRPVEWAAEEHREKLLKKMQSLWEKACENQRNLNMETARISHWKDYVNLRLEAIRAEYEKMAAFHHEE
;
A
#
# COMPACT_ATOMS: atom_id res chain seq x y z
N THR A 1 0.45 -30.51 -27.99
CA THR A 1 1.42 -29.97 -27.01
C THR A 1 2.62 -30.89 -26.96
N HIS A 2 3.82 -30.37 -27.26
CA HIS A 2 5.05 -31.15 -27.09
C HIS A 2 5.21 -31.51 -25.61
N ARG A 3 5.49 -32.78 -25.30
CA ARG A 3 5.72 -33.26 -23.92
C ARG A 3 7.17 -32.99 -23.48
N GLU A 4 7.67 -31.82 -23.82
CA GLU A 4 9.04 -31.38 -23.57
C GLU A 4 9.10 -30.38 -22.42
N THR A 5 10.26 -30.30 -21.77
CA THR A 5 10.53 -29.28 -20.76
C THR A 5 10.44 -27.88 -21.36
N LYS A 6 9.68 -27.00 -20.72
CA LYS A 6 9.55 -25.60 -21.11
C LYS A 6 10.71 -24.80 -20.56
N LYS A 7 11.67 -24.47 -21.43
CA LYS A 7 12.91 -23.77 -21.07
C LYS A 7 12.96 -22.31 -21.57
N MET A 8 11.95 -21.90 -22.34
CA MET A 8 11.85 -20.55 -22.88
C MET A 8 10.64 -19.83 -22.29
N PHE A 9 10.78 -18.54 -22.03
CA PHE A 9 9.72 -17.64 -21.66
C PHE A 9 9.45 -16.66 -22.80
N CYS A 10 8.20 -16.55 -23.23
CA CYS A 10 7.74 -15.56 -24.20
C CYS A 10 7.39 -14.25 -23.50
N GLU A 11 8.09 -13.17 -23.85
CA GLU A 11 7.85 -11.86 -23.25
C GLU A 11 6.52 -11.24 -23.68
N VAL A 12 6.02 -11.58 -24.87
CA VAL A 12 4.77 -11.02 -25.42
C VAL A 12 3.58 -11.69 -24.74
N ASP A 13 3.51 -13.02 -24.81
CA ASP A 13 2.36 -13.81 -24.34
C ASP A 13 2.43 -14.14 -22.85
N LYS A 14 3.55 -13.82 -22.19
CA LYS A 14 3.84 -14.13 -20.78
C LYS A 14 3.69 -15.62 -20.46
N SER A 15 4.13 -16.47 -21.38
CA SER A 15 3.95 -17.91 -21.33
C SER A 15 5.28 -18.67 -21.36
N LEU A 16 5.25 -19.90 -20.85
CA LEU A 16 6.39 -20.82 -20.88
C LEU A 16 6.26 -21.76 -22.09
N LEU A 17 7.32 -21.83 -22.89
CA LEU A 17 7.42 -22.57 -24.14
C LEU A 17 8.57 -23.60 -24.08
N CYS A 18 8.40 -24.74 -24.74
CA CYS A 18 9.54 -25.57 -25.14
C CYS A 18 10.20 -24.98 -26.40
N LEU A 19 11.35 -25.52 -26.80
CA LEU A 19 12.12 -25.03 -27.96
C LEU A 19 11.37 -25.14 -29.29
N LEU A 20 10.56 -26.20 -29.46
CA LEU A 20 9.71 -26.35 -30.64
C LEU A 20 8.60 -25.30 -30.67
N CYS A 21 7.96 -25.05 -29.53
CA CYS A 21 6.93 -24.02 -29.42
C CYS A 21 7.50 -22.61 -29.64
N SER A 22 8.72 -22.29 -29.19
CA SER A 22 9.32 -20.97 -29.44
C SER A 22 9.64 -20.72 -30.91
N SER A 23 9.76 -21.78 -31.72
CA SER A 23 10.01 -21.69 -33.16
C SER A 23 8.74 -21.84 -34.01
N SER A 24 7.57 -22.03 -33.37
CA SER A 24 6.30 -22.16 -34.07
C SER A 24 5.92 -20.86 -34.78
N GLN A 25 5.04 -20.93 -35.78
CA GLN A 25 4.56 -19.74 -36.47
C GLN A 25 3.96 -18.69 -35.52
N GLU A 26 3.36 -19.14 -34.42
CA GLU A 26 2.75 -18.30 -33.39
C GLU A 26 3.80 -17.48 -32.63
N HIS A 27 4.93 -18.09 -32.24
CA HIS A 27 5.90 -17.44 -31.37
C HIS A 27 7.21 -17.04 -32.07
N ARG A 28 7.48 -17.46 -33.31
CA ARG A 28 8.79 -17.28 -33.99
C ARG A 28 9.31 -15.84 -34.04
N TYR A 29 8.42 -14.85 -33.96
CA TYR A 29 8.78 -13.42 -33.96
C TYR A 29 8.65 -12.76 -32.59
N HIS A 30 8.21 -13.50 -31.57
CA HIS A 30 8.16 -13.00 -30.21
C HIS A 30 9.55 -13.02 -29.59
N ARG A 31 9.77 -12.07 -28.68
CA ARG A 31 11.00 -12.05 -27.89
C ARG A 31 10.94 -13.15 -26.84
N HIS A 32 11.98 -13.98 -26.80
CA HIS A 32 12.11 -15.06 -25.83
C HIS A 32 13.32 -14.85 -24.93
N ARG A 33 13.26 -15.42 -23.73
CA ARG A 33 14.41 -15.58 -22.83
C ARG A 33 14.43 -16.97 -22.20
N PRO A 34 15.60 -17.46 -21.75
CA PRO A 34 15.65 -18.60 -20.85
C PRO A 34 14.80 -18.34 -19.61
N VAL A 35 14.14 -19.37 -19.12
CA VAL A 35 13.24 -19.27 -17.96
C VAL A 35 13.99 -18.81 -16.72
N GLU A 36 15.24 -19.26 -16.54
CA GLU A 36 16.08 -18.92 -15.40
C GLU A 36 16.35 -17.42 -15.35
N TRP A 37 16.67 -16.81 -16.49
CA TRP A 37 16.94 -15.37 -16.58
C TRP A 37 15.67 -14.53 -16.45
N ALA A 38 14.57 -14.98 -17.08
CA ALA A 38 13.28 -14.31 -16.92
C ALA A 38 12.83 -14.36 -15.45
N ALA A 39 12.98 -15.50 -14.79
CA ALA A 39 12.63 -15.69 -13.38
C ALA A 39 13.42 -14.73 -12.47
N GLU A 40 14.73 -14.63 -12.67
CA GLU A 40 15.56 -13.73 -11.85
C GLU A 40 15.19 -12.26 -12.06
N GLU A 41 15.02 -11.81 -13.31
CA GLU A 41 14.61 -10.43 -13.59
C GLU A 41 13.22 -10.12 -13.00
N HIS A 42 12.27 -11.06 -13.10
CA HIS A 42 10.95 -10.90 -12.51
C HIS A 42 11.00 -10.88 -10.98
N ARG A 43 11.85 -11.72 -10.37
CA ARG A 43 12.09 -11.74 -8.93
C ARG A 43 12.65 -10.40 -8.45
N GLU A 44 13.68 -9.86 -9.08
CA GLU A 44 14.23 -8.54 -8.73
C GLU A 44 13.19 -7.41 -8.83
N LYS A 45 12.42 -7.39 -9.94
CA LYS A 45 11.33 -6.40 -10.11
C LYS A 45 10.28 -6.52 -9.02
N LEU A 46 9.93 -7.74 -8.63
CA LEU A 46 8.97 -7.98 -7.56
C LEU A 46 9.50 -7.48 -6.21
N LEU A 47 10.76 -7.80 -5.87
CA LEU A 47 11.39 -7.35 -4.63
C LEU A 47 11.44 -5.81 -4.53
N LYS A 48 11.80 -5.12 -5.62
CA LYS A 48 11.80 -3.64 -5.66
C LYS A 48 10.38 -3.07 -5.43
N LYS A 49 9.36 -3.68 -6.04
CA LYS A 49 7.96 -3.27 -5.82
C LYS A 49 7.52 -3.53 -4.37
N MET A 50 7.87 -4.67 -3.80
CA MET A 50 7.55 -5.02 -2.41
C MET A 50 8.19 -4.03 -1.44
N GLN A 51 9.46 -3.66 -1.66
CA GLN A 51 10.13 -2.66 -0.84
C GLN A 51 9.43 -1.31 -0.89
N SER A 52 9.10 -0.81 -2.09
CA SER A 52 8.37 0.46 -2.22
C SER A 52 6.98 0.42 -1.56
N LEU A 53 6.27 -0.70 -1.66
CA LEU A 53 4.98 -0.89 -0.99
C LEU A 53 5.13 -0.91 0.54
N TRP A 54 6.19 -1.54 1.05
CA TRP A 54 6.49 -1.56 2.47
C TRP A 54 6.76 -0.15 3.02
N GLU A 55 7.59 0.64 2.32
CA GLU A 55 7.87 2.04 2.69
C GLU A 55 6.59 2.88 2.75
N LYS A 56 5.71 2.75 1.75
CA LYS A 56 4.40 3.41 1.73
C LYS A 56 3.49 2.97 2.86
N ALA A 57 3.49 1.67 3.20
CA ALA A 57 2.71 1.16 4.32
C ALA A 57 3.20 1.74 5.66
N CYS A 58 4.52 1.82 5.86
CA CYS A 58 5.10 2.47 7.03
C CYS A 58 4.75 3.95 7.11
N GLU A 59 4.82 4.69 5.99
CA GLU A 59 4.45 6.10 5.94
C GLU A 59 2.96 6.31 6.25
N ASN A 60 2.08 5.52 5.64
CA ASN A 60 0.65 5.56 5.92
C ASN A 60 0.35 5.29 7.40
N GLN A 61 1.04 4.33 8.02
CA GLN A 61 0.88 4.06 9.45
C GLN A 61 1.32 5.24 10.32
N ARG A 62 2.43 5.92 9.98
CA ARG A 62 2.87 7.12 10.69
C ARG A 62 1.84 8.25 10.57
N ASN A 63 1.35 8.49 9.36
CA ASN A 63 0.32 9.50 9.10
C ASN A 63 -0.96 9.22 9.87
N LEU A 64 -1.41 7.97 9.90
CA LEU A 64 -2.58 7.55 10.67
C LEU A 64 -2.40 7.81 12.18
N ASN A 65 -1.23 7.52 12.72
CA ASN A 65 -0.92 7.78 14.12
C ASN A 65 -0.91 9.27 14.43
N MET A 66 -0.31 10.10 13.57
CA MET A 66 -0.30 11.57 13.71
C MET A 66 -1.71 12.14 13.68
N GLU A 67 -2.53 11.72 12.73
CA GLU A 67 -3.92 12.17 12.61
C GLU A 67 -4.77 11.73 13.80
N THR A 68 -4.58 10.51 14.29
CA THR A 68 -5.24 10.00 15.50
C THR A 68 -4.89 10.84 16.72
N ALA A 69 -3.61 11.16 16.92
CA ALA A 69 -3.17 12.02 18.01
C ALA A 69 -3.74 13.44 17.88
N ARG A 70 -3.77 13.99 16.67
CA ARG A 70 -4.35 15.31 16.40
C ARG A 70 -5.84 15.35 16.74
N ILE A 71 -6.60 14.32 16.36
CA ILE A 71 -8.02 14.19 16.70
C ILE A 71 -8.20 14.10 18.22
N SER A 72 -7.35 13.34 18.93
CA SER A 72 -7.40 13.25 20.39
C SER A 72 -7.20 14.62 21.05
N HIS A 73 -6.12 15.32 20.68
CA HIS A 73 -5.82 16.64 21.24
C HIS A 73 -6.95 17.65 20.97
N TRP A 74 -7.57 17.60 19.78
CA TRP A 74 -8.71 18.45 19.46
C TRP A 74 -9.92 18.15 20.34
N LYS A 75 -10.21 16.88 20.60
CA LYS A 75 -11.30 16.49 21.51
C LYS A 75 -11.04 17.00 22.92
N ASP A 76 -9.81 16.83 23.42
CA ASP A 76 -9.42 17.31 24.75
C ASP A 76 -9.57 18.83 24.85
N TYR A 77 -9.10 19.56 23.83
CA TYR A 77 -9.25 21.01 23.75
C TYR A 77 -10.72 21.47 23.78
N VAL A 78 -11.59 20.82 22.99
CA VAL A 78 -13.03 21.14 22.96
C VAL A 78 -13.68 20.84 24.30
N ASN A 79 -13.36 19.72 24.94
CA ASN A 79 -13.90 19.36 26.25
C ASN A 79 -13.49 20.37 27.32
N LEU A 80 -12.21 20.72 27.41
CA LEU A 80 -11.72 21.73 28.35
C LEU A 80 -12.38 23.10 28.14
N ARG A 81 -12.57 23.50 26.88
CA ARG A 81 -13.30 24.74 26.55
C ARG A 81 -14.76 24.68 27.01
N LEU A 82 -15.43 23.55 26.80
CA LEU A 82 -16.81 23.36 27.19
C LEU A 82 -16.97 23.42 28.72
N GLU A 83 -16.07 22.77 29.46
CA GLU A 83 -16.05 22.82 30.92
C GLU A 83 -15.80 24.23 31.44
N ALA A 84 -14.83 24.95 30.86
CA ALA A 84 -14.58 26.35 31.22
C ALA A 84 -15.80 27.23 30.97
N ILE A 85 -16.48 27.09 29.83
CA ILE A 85 -17.71 27.83 29.53
C ILE A 85 -18.79 27.50 30.58
N ARG A 86 -19.03 26.22 30.89
CA ARG A 86 -20.03 25.82 31.89
C ARG A 86 -19.74 26.43 33.26
N ALA A 87 -18.49 26.38 33.71
CA ALA A 87 -18.08 26.95 34.99
C ALA A 87 -18.34 28.46 35.06
N GLU A 88 -18.11 29.20 33.97
CA GLU A 88 -18.42 30.64 33.93
C GLU A 88 -19.93 30.90 34.03
N TYR A 89 -20.77 30.12 33.35
CA TYR A 89 -22.23 30.25 33.46
C TYR A 89 -22.75 29.90 34.86
N GLU A 90 -22.20 28.86 35.50
CA GLU A 90 -22.56 28.47 36.87
C GLU A 90 -22.25 29.58 37.88
N LYS A 91 -21.11 30.27 37.74
CA LYS A 91 -20.77 31.43 38.57
C LYS A 91 -21.79 32.55 38.40
N MET A 92 -22.18 32.89 37.17
CA MET A 92 -23.19 33.93 36.92
C MET A 92 -24.54 33.57 37.55
N ALA A 93 -24.97 32.31 37.45
CA ALA A 93 -26.22 31.85 38.06
C ALA A 93 -26.20 31.97 39.59
N ALA A 94 -25.06 31.67 40.24
CA ALA A 94 -24.90 31.80 41.68
C ALA A 94 -25.01 33.27 42.15
N PHE A 95 -24.46 34.23 41.40
CA PHE A 95 -24.60 35.67 41.70
C PHE A 95 -26.06 36.14 41.67
N HIS A 96 -26.92 35.54 40.84
CA HIS A 96 -28.34 35.89 40.75
C HIS A 96 -29.23 35.20 41.81
N HIS A 97 -28.67 34.36 42.70
CA HIS A 97 -29.38 33.73 43.83
C HIS A 97 -29.01 34.33 45.20
N GLU A 98 -28.05 35.25 45.26
CA GLU A 98 -27.64 35.96 46.49
C GLU A 98 -28.29 37.36 46.65
N GLU A 99 -29.21 37.75 45.74
CA GLU A 99 -30.11 38.91 45.88
C GLU A 99 -31.52 38.49 46.34
#